data_AF-A0A7H4MAG1-F1
#
_entry.id   AF-A0A7H4MAG1-F1
#
_cell.length_a   1.000
_cell.length_b   1.000
_cell.length_c   1.000
_cell.angle_alpha   90.00
_cell.angle_beta   90.00
_cell.angle_gamma   90.00
#
_symmetry.space_group_name_H-M   'P 1'
#
loop_
_entity.id
_entity.type
_entity.pdbx_description
1 polymer ?
#
loop_
_entity_poly.entity_id
_entity_poly.type
_entity_poly.pdbx_seq_one_letter_code
_entity_poly.pdbx_strand_id
1 'polypeptide(L)'
;MRSAFPAVVKLHLSVLIENMRREGFEMAVSRPKVIFREIDGRKQEPFENVTLDVEEQHQGSVMQALGERKGDLKNMNPDGKGRVRLDYVIPSRGLIGFRSEFMTMTSGTGLLYSTFSHYDDVRPGEVGQRNNGVLISNGQGKAVAFALFGLQDRGKLFLGHGAEVYEGQIIGIHSRSNDLTVNCLTGKKLTNMRASGTDEATVLVPPIKMTLEQALEFIDDDELVEVTPTSIRIRKRHLTENDRKRAMRGAKEE
;
A
#
# COMPACT_ATOMS: atom_id res chain seq x y z
N MET A 1 -12.39 -3.26 -34.95
CA MET A 1 -11.90 -2.01 -34.33
C MET A 1 -11.60 -2.30 -32.85
N ARG A 2 -10.47 -2.97 -32.58
CA ARG A 2 -10.04 -3.30 -31.20
C ARG A 2 -9.39 -2.05 -30.65
N SER A 3 -10.12 -1.31 -29.82
CA SER A 3 -9.62 -0.11 -29.16
C SER A 3 -8.35 -0.45 -28.39
N ALA A 4 -7.28 0.29 -28.68
CA ALA A 4 -6.04 0.25 -27.94
C ALA A 4 -6.30 0.84 -26.55
N PHE A 5 -6.73 0.02 -25.60
CA PHE A 5 -6.67 0.38 -24.19
C PHE A 5 -5.19 0.38 -23.78
N PRO A 6 -4.61 1.53 -23.40
CA PRO A 6 -3.21 1.61 -22.99
C PRO A 6 -3.00 0.77 -21.72
N ALA A 7 -1.91 0.02 -21.70
CA ALA A 7 -1.61 -1.04 -20.75
C ALA A 7 -1.19 -0.56 -19.34
N VAL A 8 -1.57 0.66 -18.93
CA VAL A 8 -1.21 1.23 -17.63
C VAL A 8 -2.45 1.91 -17.04
N VAL A 9 -3.13 1.19 -16.14
CA VAL A 9 -4.48 1.52 -15.67
C VAL A 9 -4.46 2.15 -14.26
N LYS A 10 -3.31 2.32 -13.60
CA LYS A 10 -3.30 2.73 -12.18
C LYS A 10 -3.83 4.16 -11.95
N LEU A 11 -3.36 5.16 -12.69
CA LEU A 11 -3.83 6.54 -12.51
C LEU A 11 -5.27 6.73 -13.00
N HIS A 12 -5.64 6.11 -14.12
CA HIS A 12 -7.00 6.23 -14.67
C HIS A 12 -8.03 5.57 -13.75
N LEU A 13 -7.69 4.44 -13.11
CA LEU A 13 -8.60 3.75 -12.21
C LEU A 13 -8.70 4.44 -10.85
N SER A 14 -7.60 5.00 -10.31
CA SER A 14 -7.68 5.76 -9.06
C SER A 14 -8.59 6.98 -9.20
N VAL A 15 -8.48 7.71 -10.32
CA VAL A 15 -9.35 8.86 -10.63
C VAL A 15 -10.81 8.42 -10.82
N LEU A 16 -11.04 7.31 -11.53
CA LEU A 16 -12.40 6.77 -11.70
C LEU A 16 -13.04 6.42 -10.35
N ILE A 17 -12.33 5.67 -9.51
CA ILE A 17 -12.81 5.26 -8.19
C ILE A 17 -13.05 6.50 -7.32
N GLU A 18 -12.17 7.50 -7.37
CA GLU A 18 -12.33 8.75 -6.61
C GLU A 18 -13.54 9.57 -7.10
N ASN A 19 -13.82 9.60 -8.40
CA ASN A 19 -15.01 10.24 -8.93
C ASN A 19 -16.27 9.49 -8.50
N MET A 20 -16.30 8.17 -8.64
CA MET A 20 -17.43 7.35 -8.16
C MET A 20 -17.65 7.51 -6.65
N ARG A 21 -16.58 7.60 -5.86
CA ARG A 21 -16.64 7.88 -4.42
C ARG A 21 -17.32 9.22 -4.15
N ARG A 22 -17.01 10.26 -4.93
CA ARG A 22 -17.64 11.59 -4.82
C ARG A 22 -19.10 11.59 -5.29
N GLU A 23 -19.46 10.71 -6.21
CA GLU A 23 -20.83 10.48 -6.67
C GLU A 23 -21.69 9.70 -5.68
N GLY A 24 -21.12 9.21 -4.58
CA GLY A 24 -21.88 8.52 -3.52
C GLY A 24 -21.81 7.00 -3.58
N PHE A 25 -21.00 6.42 -4.47
CA PHE A 25 -20.88 4.96 -4.58
C PHE A 25 -20.08 4.35 -3.41
N GLU A 26 -20.48 3.13 -3.04
CA GLU A 26 -19.73 2.26 -2.13
C GLU A 26 -19.25 1.03 -2.88
N MET A 27 -17.96 0.71 -2.75
CA MET A 27 -17.36 -0.42 -3.46
C MET A 27 -16.15 -0.98 -2.72
N ALA A 28 -15.79 -2.22 -3.04
CA ALA A 28 -14.53 -2.82 -2.64
C ALA A 28 -13.66 -3.06 -3.87
N VAL A 29 -12.39 -2.65 -3.80
CA VAL A 29 -11.44 -2.73 -4.91
C VAL A 29 -10.26 -3.61 -4.50
N SER A 30 -9.85 -4.47 -5.42
CA SER A 30 -8.67 -5.33 -5.24
C SER A 30 -7.40 -4.67 -5.76
N ARG A 31 -6.25 -5.26 -5.43
CA ARG A 31 -4.94 -4.74 -5.82
C ARG A 31 -4.85 -4.61 -7.35
N PRO A 32 -4.37 -3.47 -7.89
CA PRO A 32 -4.15 -3.35 -9.32
C PRO A 32 -3.05 -4.33 -9.76
N LYS A 33 -3.35 -5.16 -10.76
CA LYS A 33 -2.41 -6.10 -11.36
C LYS A 33 -2.07 -5.68 -12.77
N VAL A 34 -0.82 -5.93 -13.17
CA VAL A 34 -0.42 -5.82 -14.58
C VAL A 34 -1.07 -6.93 -15.39
N ILE A 35 -1.42 -6.62 -16.63
CA ILE A 35 -1.96 -7.60 -17.57
C ILE A 35 -0.78 -8.22 -18.30
N PHE A 36 -0.49 -9.49 -18.01
CA PHE A 36 0.48 -10.26 -18.79
C PHE A 36 -0.10 -10.60 -20.17
N ARG A 37 0.77 -10.60 -21.18
CA ARG A 37 0.42 -11.02 -22.54
C ARG A 37 1.34 -12.13 -22.99
N GLU A 38 0.79 -13.04 -23.78
CA GLU A 38 1.59 -14.02 -24.50
C GLU A 38 1.83 -13.49 -25.91
N ILE A 39 3.08 -13.22 -26.24
CA ILE A 39 3.52 -12.71 -27.54
C ILE A 39 4.62 -13.66 -28.01
N ASP A 40 4.44 -14.26 -29.18
CA ASP A 40 5.38 -15.22 -29.77
C ASP A 40 5.77 -16.39 -28.85
N GLY A 41 4.80 -16.91 -28.08
CA GLY A 41 4.99 -18.02 -27.13
C GLY A 41 5.76 -17.66 -25.87
N ARG A 42 6.01 -16.36 -25.63
CA ARG A 42 6.67 -15.85 -24.42
C ARG A 42 5.70 -15.00 -23.61
N LYS A 43 5.75 -15.18 -22.29
CA LYS A 43 5.01 -14.34 -21.35
C LYS A 43 5.74 -13.02 -21.19
N GLN A 44 5.05 -11.92 -21.47
CA GLN A 44 5.56 -10.56 -21.41
C GLN A 44 4.76 -9.70 -20.43
N GLU A 45 5.42 -8.70 -19.83
CA GLU A 45 4.80 -7.68 -18.97
C GLU A 45 4.98 -6.26 -19.57
N PRO A 46 4.09 -5.30 -19.23
CA PRO A 46 4.21 -3.93 -19.73
C PRO A 46 5.34 -3.18 -19.01
N PHE A 47 6.05 -2.35 -19.77
CA PHE A 47 7.08 -1.43 -19.30
C PHE A 47 6.67 0.03 -19.53
N GLU A 48 7.18 0.91 -18.66
CA GLU A 48 6.97 2.35 -18.71
C GLU A 48 8.29 3.10 -18.82
N ASN A 49 8.26 4.18 -19.61
CA ASN A 49 9.29 5.21 -19.58
C ASN A 49 8.97 6.17 -18.44
N VAL A 50 9.89 6.30 -17.49
CA VAL A 50 9.74 7.18 -16.34
C VAL A 50 10.79 8.28 -16.44
N THR A 51 10.35 9.52 -16.47
CA THR A 51 11.20 10.69 -16.35
C THR A 51 11.01 11.29 -14.97
N LEU A 52 12.10 11.46 -14.25
CA LEU A 52 12.14 12.09 -12.94
C LEU A 52 13.02 13.34 -13.00
N ASP A 53 12.64 14.35 -12.23
CA ASP A 53 13.44 15.55 -12.01
C ASP A 53 13.51 15.77 -10.50
N VAL A 54 14.72 15.70 -9.94
CA VAL A 54 14.96 15.76 -8.51
C VAL A 54 16.16 16.63 -8.19
N GLU A 55 16.21 17.15 -6.96
CA GLU A 55 17.41 17.81 -6.46
C GLU A 55 18.55 16.80 -6.28
N GLU A 56 19.79 17.21 -6.49
CA GLU A 56 20.98 16.34 -6.43
C GLU A 56 21.08 15.60 -5.08
N GLN A 57 20.64 16.22 -3.99
CA GLN A 57 20.62 15.60 -2.66
C GLN A 57 19.74 14.34 -2.56
N HIS A 58 18.72 14.22 -3.41
CA HIS A 58 17.79 13.08 -3.43
C HIS A 58 18.15 12.04 -4.49
N GLN A 59 19.11 12.33 -5.37
CA GLN A 59 19.48 11.49 -6.50
C GLN A 59 19.80 10.05 -6.07
N GLY A 60 20.69 9.88 -5.08
CA GLY A 60 21.13 8.55 -4.63
C GLY A 60 19.97 7.67 -4.15
N SER A 61 19.12 8.23 -3.29
CA SER A 61 17.95 7.51 -2.74
C SER A 61 16.96 7.11 -3.83
N VAL A 62 16.69 8.01 -4.79
CA VAL A 62 15.76 7.74 -5.90
C VAL A 62 16.32 6.67 -6.83
N MET A 63 17.62 6.72 -7.14
CA MET A 63 18.27 5.71 -7.98
C MET A 63 18.26 4.33 -7.33
N GLN A 64 18.52 4.25 -6.02
CA GLN A 64 18.47 2.99 -5.28
C GLN A 64 17.06 2.39 -5.32
N ALA A 65 16.03 3.18 -4.98
CA ALA A 65 14.65 2.72 -4.94
C ALA A 65 14.16 2.23 -6.32
N LEU A 66 14.53 2.92 -7.41
CA LEU A 66 14.21 2.47 -8.77
C LEU A 66 15.00 1.20 -9.15
N GLY A 67 16.25 1.07 -8.73
CA GLY A 67 17.07 -0.12 -8.95
C GLY A 67 16.49 -1.37 -8.27
N GLU A 68 16.06 -1.26 -7.01
CA GLU A 68 15.37 -2.32 -6.28
C GLU A 68 14.08 -2.76 -6.99
N ARG A 69 13.41 -1.81 -7.65
CA ARG A 69 12.19 -2.02 -8.45
C ARG A 69 12.45 -2.46 -9.89
N LYS A 70 13.68 -2.89 -10.22
CA LYS A 70 14.11 -3.37 -11.55
C LYS A 70 13.98 -2.30 -12.63
N GLY A 71 14.17 -1.03 -12.27
CA GLY A 71 14.29 0.07 -13.21
C GLY A 71 15.68 0.11 -13.84
N ASP A 72 15.73 0.17 -15.17
CA ASP A 72 16.97 0.38 -15.91
C ASP A 72 17.17 1.87 -16.17
N LEU A 73 18.27 2.44 -15.65
CA LEU A 73 18.67 3.80 -15.97
C LEU A 73 19.06 3.87 -17.46
N LYS A 74 18.39 4.75 -18.21
CA LYS A 74 18.69 4.99 -19.63
C LYS A 74 19.45 6.28 -19.86
N ASN A 75 19.17 7.30 -19.06
CA ASN A 75 19.80 8.60 -19.20
C ASN A 75 19.85 9.33 -17.86
N MET A 76 20.90 10.13 -17.67
CA MET A 76 21.08 11.01 -16.53
C MET A 76 21.62 12.34 -17.07
N ASN A 77 20.87 13.41 -16.82
CA ASN A 77 21.24 14.74 -17.29
C ASN A 77 21.14 15.76 -16.14
N PRO A 78 22.27 16.12 -15.51
CA PRO A 78 22.32 17.18 -14.53
C PRO A 78 22.17 18.55 -15.22
N ASP A 79 21.40 19.46 -14.62
CA ASP A 79 21.17 20.80 -15.18
C ASP A 79 22.27 21.81 -14.81
N GLY A 80 23.20 21.42 -13.93
CA GLY A 80 24.27 22.28 -13.39
C GLY A 80 23.78 23.37 -12.43
N LYS A 81 22.50 23.34 -12.04
CA LYS A 81 21.83 24.29 -11.15
C LYS A 81 21.27 23.61 -9.90
N GLY A 82 21.72 22.38 -9.62
CA GLY A 82 21.36 21.61 -8.42
C GLY A 82 20.23 20.60 -8.62
N ARG A 83 19.78 20.37 -9.86
CA ARG A 83 18.79 19.33 -10.18
C ARG A 83 19.32 18.37 -11.25
N VAL A 84 18.77 17.16 -11.22
CA VAL A 84 19.12 16.10 -12.16
C VAL A 84 17.87 15.48 -12.73
N ARG A 85 17.84 15.38 -14.06
CA ARG A 85 16.84 14.61 -14.78
C ARG A 85 17.33 13.18 -14.94
N LEU A 86 16.48 12.22 -14.56
CA LEU A 86 16.72 10.80 -14.68
C LEU A 86 15.66 10.19 -15.60
N ASP A 87 16.08 9.45 -16.63
CA ASP A 87 15.16 8.68 -17.46
C ASP A 87 15.40 7.18 -17.23
N TYR A 88 14.32 6.49 -16.89
CA TYR A 88 14.29 5.06 -16.59
C TYR A 88 13.31 4.32 -17.49
N VAL A 89 13.61 3.04 -17.73
CA VAL A 89 12.63 2.07 -18.23
C VAL A 89 12.38 1.06 -17.11
N ILE A 90 11.14 0.93 -16.67
CA ILE A 90 10.76 0.10 -15.53
C ILE A 90 9.53 -0.73 -15.87
N PRO A 91 9.42 -2.00 -15.40
CA PRO A 91 8.17 -2.74 -15.52
C PRO A 91 7.07 -1.99 -14.75
N SER A 92 5.87 -1.87 -15.33
CA SER A 92 4.74 -1.18 -14.69
C SER A 92 4.44 -1.73 -13.29
N ARG A 93 4.68 -3.03 -13.08
CA ARG A 93 4.57 -3.71 -11.79
C ARG A 93 5.47 -3.09 -10.71
N GLY A 94 6.70 -2.71 -11.06
CA GLY A 94 7.63 -2.06 -10.14
C GLY A 94 7.30 -0.61 -9.83
N LEU A 95 6.62 0.07 -10.77
CA LEU A 95 6.17 1.44 -10.60
C LEU A 95 4.93 1.56 -9.70
N ILE A 96 4.21 0.46 -9.46
CA ILE A 96 3.05 0.45 -8.55
C ILE A 96 3.52 0.92 -7.18
N GLY A 97 3.11 2.14 -6.86
CA GLY A 97 3.28 2.71 -5.54
C GLY A 97 4.48 3.61 -5.32
N PHE A 98 5.44 3.51 -6.23
CA PHE A 98 6.64 4.33 -6.22
C PHE A 98 6.35 5.84 -6.19
N ARG A 99 5.21 6.31 -6.73
CA ARG A 99 4.83 7.74 -6.67
C ARG A 99 4.69 8.25 -5.22
N SER A 100 4.04 7.49 -4.33
CA SER A 100 3.87 7.87 -2.93
C SER A 100 5.22 7.93 -2.20
N GLU A 101 6.04 6.91 -2.43
CA GLU A 101 7.39 6.80 -1.90
C GLU A 101 8.28 7.95 -2.40
N PHE A 102 8.27 8.22 -3.70
CA PHE A 102 9.00 9.28 -4.36
C PHE A 102 8.66 10.66 -3.80
N MET A 103 7.37 10.98 -3.63
CA MET A 103 6.96 12.26 -3.04
C MET A 103 7.46 12.40 -1.60
N THR A 104 7.50 11.30 -0.84
CA THR A 104 8.02 11.30 0.54
C THR A 104 9.54 11.47 0.56
N MET A 105 10.27 10.72 -0.28
CA MET A 105 11.74 10.77 -0.36
C MET A 105 12.28 12.12 -0.84
N THR A 106 11.53 12.77 -1.74
CA THR A 106 11.90 14.08 -2.31
C THR A 106 11.29 15.25 -1.54
N SER A 107 10.64 15.01 -0.40
CA SER A 107 9.93 16.04 0.37
C SER A 107 8.95 16.88 -0.47
N GLY A 108 8.41 16.30 -1.54
CA GLY A 108 7.49 16.95 -2.48
C GLY A 108 8.13 17.84 -3.55
N THR A 109 9.46 17.98 -3.61
CA THR A 109 10.14 18.82 -4.63
C THR A 109 10.44 18.09 -5.93
N GLY A 110 10.28 16.76 -5.94
CA GLY A 110 10.50 15.92 -7.11
C GLY A 110 9.34 15.98 -8.11
N LEU A 111 9.66 15.93 -9.40
CA LEU A 111 8.68 15.73 -10.46
C LEU A 111 8.81 14.32 -11.01
N LEU A 112 7.68 13.65 -11.20
CA LEU A 112 7.62 12.30 -11.76
C LEU A 112 6.59 12.26 -12.89
N TYR A 113 7.05 11.87 -14.06
CA TYR A 113 6.23 11.56 -15.22
C TYR A 113 6.46 10.11 -15.65
N SER A 114 5.39 9.38 -15.96
CA SER A 114 5.49 8.04 -16.54
C SER A 114 4.55 7.90 -17.73
N THR A 115 4.95 7.09 -18.70
CA THR A 115 4.13 6.74 -19.86
C THR A 115 4.43 5.32 -20.31
N PHE A 116 3.42 4.64 -20.86
CA PHE A 116 3.59 3.30 -21.43
C PHE A 116 4.64 3.31 -22.55
N SER A 117 5.54 2.33 -22.52
CA SER A 117 6.63 2.18 -23.48
C SER A 117 6.34 1.00 -24.43
N HIS A 118 6.41 -0.23 -23.91
CA HIS A 118 6.27 -1.47 -24.70
C HIS A 118 5.96 -2.66 -23.79
N TYR A 119 5.75 -3.84 -24.38
CA TYR A 119 5.78 -5.12 -23.68
C TYR A 119 7.15 -5.78 -23.91
N ASP A 120 7.68 -6.41 -22.87
CA ASP A 120 8.93 -7.19 -22.96
C ASP A 120 8.87 -8.38 -22.00
N ASP A 121 9.84 -9.29 -22.11
CA ASP A 121 9.94 -10.50 -21.30
C ASP A 121 9.90 -10.15 -19.79
N VAL A 122 9.16 -10.95 -19.03
CA VAL A 122 8.93 -10.72 -17.58
C VAL A 122 10.26 -10.68 -16.84
N ARG A 123 10.48 -9.62 -16.04
CA ARG A 123 11.68 -9.51 -15.21
C ARG A 123 11.60 -10.50 -14.04
N PRO A 124 12.66 -11.28 -13.79
CA PRO A 124 12.70 -12.21 -12.67
C PRO A 124 12.64 -11.45 -11.34
N GLY A 125 11.91 -12.02 -10.39
CA GLY A 125 11.76 -11.49 -9.03
C GLY A 125 10.38 -10.91 -8.75
N GLU A 126 9.98 -10.98 -7.49
CA GLU A 126 8.78 -10.35 -6.98
C GLU A 126 9.08 -8.89 -6.66
N VAL A 127 8.48 -7.99 -7.44
CA VAL A 127 8.57 -6.54 -7.23
C VAL A 127 7.21 -6.07 -6.77
N GLY A 128 7.20 -5.29 -5.68
CA GLY A 128 6.02 -4.61 -5.16
C GLY A 128 5.28 -5.33 -4.03
N GLN A 129 5.71 -6.49 -3.55
CA GLN A 129 5.09 -7.08 -2.35
C GLN A 129 5.50 -6.31 -1.09
N ARG A 130 4.56 -6.21 -0.15
CA ARG A 130 4.80 -5.62 1.16
C ARG A 130 5.63 -6.59 2.01
N ASN A 131 6.68 -6.09 2.65
CA ASN A 131 7.51 -6.91 3.57
C ASN A 131 6.87 -7.10 4.95
N ASN A 132 6.01 -6.18 5.35
CA ASN A 132 5.32 -6.17 6.63
C ASN A 132 4.00 -6.95 6.57
N GLY A 133 3.60 -7.55 7.69
CA GLY A 133 2.25 -8.07 7.87
C GLY A 133 1.29 -6.97 8.33
N VAL A 134 0.05 -7.35 8.59
CA VAL A 134 -1.01 -6.44 9.06
C VAL A 134 -1.53 -6.77 10.44
N LEU A 135 -1.98 -5.74 11.14
CA LEU A 135 -2.79 -5.85 12.35
C LEU A 135 -4.27 -5.91 11.93
N ILE A 136 -4.95 -7.01 12.27
CA ILE A 136 -6.33 -7.27 11.85
C ILE A 136 -7.24 -7.23 13.08
N SER A 137 -8.34 -6.47 13.03
CA SER A 137 -9.33 -6.47 14.11
C SER A 137 -10.03 -7.82 14.23
N ASN A 138 -10.20 -8.30 15.46
CA ASN A 138 -10.88 -9.55 15.77
C ASN A 138 -12.38 -9.40 16.04
N GLY A 139 -12.92 -8.19 16.00
CA GLY A 139 -14.30 -7.93 16.39
C GLY A 139 -14.81 -6.57 15.91
N GLN A 140 -16.11 -6.36 16.13
CA GLN A 140 -16.79 -5.12 15.77
C GLN A 140 -17.08 -4.25 17.00
N GLY A 141 -16.82 -2.95 16.86
CA GLY A 141 -17.09 -1.94 17.89
C GLY A 141 -16.17 -0.73 17.79
N LYS A 142 -16.14 0.08 18.85
CA LYS A 142 -15.30 1.28 18.93
C LYS A 142 -13.90 0.97 19.46
N ALA A 143 -12.88 1.45 18.75
CA ALA A 143 -11.49 1.32 19.16
C ALA A 143 -11.21 2.16 20.43
N VAL A 144 -10.68 1.52 21.47
CA VAL A 144 -10.41 2.18 22.76
C VAL A 144 -8.93 2.54 22.89
N ALA A 145 -8.64 3.73 23.44
CA ALA A 145 -7.27 4.23 23.55
C ALA A 145 -6.35 3.27 24.31
N PHE A 146 -6.88 2.63 25.36
CA PHE A 146 -6.16 1.63 26.14
C PHE A 146 -5.66 0.45 25.31
N ALA A 147 -6.49 -0.09 24.42
CA ALA A 147 -6.11 -1.20 23.56
C ALA A 147 -5.12 -0.74 22.49
N LEU A 148 -5.38 0.42 21.87
CA LEU A 148 -4.49 0.99 20.85
C LEU A 148 -3.09 1.31 21.40
N PHE A 149 -3.00 1.72 22.67
CA PHE A 149 -1.72 2.02 23.33
C PHE A 149 -0.78 0.81 23.40
N GLY A 150 -1.29 -0.40 23.63
CA GLY A 150 -0.48 -1.61 23.56
C GLY A 150 -0.23 -2.12 22.13
N LEU A 151 -1.04 -1.70 21.17
CA LEU A 151 -0.92 -2.12 19.77
C LEU A 151 0.08 -1.28 18.98
N GLN A 152 0.27 0.00 19.32
CA GLN A 152 1.27 0.87 18.69
C GLN A 152 2.71 0.40 18.92
N ASP A 153 2.98 -0.38 19.98
CA ASP A 153 4.28 -1.01 20.20
C ASP A 153 4.56 -2.15 19.19
N ARG A 154 3.49 -2.74 18.63
CA ARG A 154 3.61 -3.82 17.63
C ARG A 154 3.76 -3.29 16.22
N GLY A 155 3.45 -2.01 15.98
CA GLY A 155 3.55 -1.41 14.67
C GLY A 155 2.76 -0.10 14.54
N LYS A 156 2.52 0.35 13.31
CA LYS A 156 1.93 1.67 13.04
C LYS A 156 0.43 1.54 12.81
N LEU A 157 -0.38 2.33 13.50
CA LEU A 157 -1.84 2.25 13.45
C LEU A 157 -2.44 3.14 12.35
N PHE A 158 -3.59 2.74 11.79
CA PHE A 158 -4.37 3.50 10.81
C PHE A 158 -5.53 4.28 11.40
N LEU A 159 -5.89 3.97 12.64
CA LEU A 159 -7.03 4.54 13.33
C LEU A 159 -6.69 4.95 14.75
N GLY A 160 -7.44 5.94 15.24
CA GLY A 160 -7.31 6.47 16.59
C GLY A 160 -8.44 6.03 17.51
N HIS A 161 -8.46 6.60 18.71
CA HIS A 161 -9.52 6.35 19.68
C HIS A 161 -10.90 6.76 19.12
N GLY A 162 -11.90 5.92 19.37
CA GLY A 162 -13.30 6.15 19.00
C GLY A 162 -13.65 5.73 17.57
N ALA A 163 -12.68 5.27 16.78
CA ALA A 163 -12.94 4.75 15.44
C ALA A 163 -13.78 3.47 15.48
N GLU A 164 -14.84 3.43 14.66
CA GLU A 164 -15.64 2.22 14.45
C GLU A 164 -14.84 1.23 13.61
N VAL A 165 -14.76 -0.02 14.08
CA VAL A 165 -14.08 -1.12 13.40
C VAL A 165 -14.98 -2.34 13.31
N TYR A 166 -14.68 -3.24 12.38
CA TYR A 166 -15.31 -4.56 12.26
C TYR A 166 -14.29 -5.69 12.18
N GLU A 167 -14.74 -6.92 12.39
CA GLU A 167 -13.89 -8.11 12.31
C GLU A 167 -13.30 -8.27 10.90
N GLY A 168 -11.98 -8.46 10.81
CA GLY A 168 -11.28 -8.59 9.53
C GLY A 168 -10.84 -7.28 8.89
N GLN A 169 -11.21 -6.14 9.48
CA GLN A 169 -10.66 -4.83 9.09
C GLN A 169 -9.18 -4.75 9.50
N ILE A 170 -8.34 -4.25 8.62
CA ILE A 170 -6.93 -3.96 8.89
C ILE A 170 -6.84 -2.61 9.58
N ILE A 171 -6.21 -2.60 10.76
CA ILE A 171 -6.15 -1.45 11.66
C ILE A 171 -4.73 -0.88 11.80
N GLY A 172 -3.74 -1.52 11.18
CA GLY A 172 -2.36 -1.06 11.18
C GLY A 172 -1.38 -1.98 10.45
N ILE A 173 -0.13 -1.54 10.38
CA ILE A 173 1.01 -2.25 9.81
C ILE A 173 1.75 -2.92 10.95
N HIS A 174 2.00 -4.22 10.85
CA HIS A 174 2.80 -4.95 11.82
C HIS A 174 4.30 -4.73 11.57
N SER A 175 5.09 -4.60 12.63
CA SER A 175 6.55 -4.45 12.55
C SER A 175 7.24 -5.68 11.95
N ARG A 176 6.60 -6.85 11.97
CA ARG A 176 7.08 -8.11 11.38
C ARG A 176 6.27 -8.48 10.14
N SER A 177 6.74 -9.46 9.38
CA SER A 177 6.10 -9.93 8.14
C SER A 177 4.83 -10.74 8.33
N ASN A 178 4.59 -11.31 9.51
CA ASN A 178 3.40 -12.13 9.76
C ASN A 178 2.18 -11.27 10.11
N ASP A 179 1.00 -11.70 9.67
CA ASP A 179 -0.26 -11.09 10.08
C ASP A 179 -0.59 -11.42 11.54
N LEU A 180 -1.25 -10.49 12.22
CA LEU A 180 -1.65 -10.64 13.61
C LEU A 180 -3.09 -10.17 13.83
N THR A 181 -3.97 -11.11 14.20
CA THR A 181 -5.32 -10.79 14.68
C THR A 181 -5.23 -10.22 16.09
N VAL A 182 -5.78 -9.03 16.32
CA VAL A 182 -5.70 -8.30 17.59
C VAL A 182 -7.05 -7.75 18.01
N ASN A 183 -7.20 -7.52 19.31
CA ASN A 183 -8.38 -6.90 19.89
C ASN A 183 -8.09 -5.43 20.17
N CYS A 184 -8.83 -4.52 19.53
CA CYS A 184 -8.74 -3.07 19.74
C CYS A 184 -9.94 -2.48 20.51
N LEU A 185 -10.84 -3.34 20.99
CA LEU A 185 -12.11 -2.97 21.64
C LEU A 185 -12.03 -3.04 23.17
N THR A 186 -11.14 -3.88 23.70
CA THR A 186 -11.13 -4.20 25.13
C THR A 186 -10.43 -3.10 25.92
N GLY A 187 -11.19 -2.44 26.80
CA GLY A 187 -10.65 -1.46 27.74
C GLY A 187 -9.88 -2.08 28.90
N LYS A 188 -9.38 -1.22 29.79
CA LYS A 188 -8.67 -1.60 31.01
C LYS A 188 -9.54 -2.53 31.87
N LYS A 189 -9.11 -3.77 32.10
CA LYS A 189 -9.73 -4.63 33.12
C LYS A 189 -9.39 -4.02 34.49
N LEU A 190 -10.42 -3.61 35.23
CA LEU A 190 -10.34 -2.98 36.56
C LEU A 190 -9.61 -3.82 37.63
N THR A 191 -9.25 -5.07 37.37
CA THR A 191 -8.84 -6.03 38.40
C THR A 191 -7.35 -6.06 38.75
N ASN A 192 -6.41 -5.61 37.89
CA ASN A 192 -4.97 -5.89 38.11
C ASN A 192 -4.02 -4.69 38.19
N MET A 193 -4.50 -3.45 38.33
CA MET A 193 -3.63 -2.26 38.29
C MET A 193 -3.79 -1.31 39.49
N ARG A 194 -4.08 -1.86 40.67
CA ARG A 194 -4.02 -1.11 41.95
C ARG A 194 -2.66 -1.22 42.66
N ALA A 195 -1.59 -1.63 41.96
CA ALA A 195 -0.30 -1.95 42.58
C ALA A 195 0.89 -1.03 42.21
N SER A 196 0.72 -0.02 41.34
CA SER A 196 1.82 0.90 41.03
C SER A 196 1.28 2.27 40.60
N GLY A 197 1.61 3.29 41.37
CA GLY A 197 1.04 4.64 41.33
C GLY A 197 1.55 5.54 40.22
N THR A 198 1.33 5.18 38.96
CA THR A 198 1.49 6.09 37.82
C THR A 198 0.37 5.82 36.81
N ASP A 199 -0.66 6.68 36.83
CA ASP A 199 -1.57 6.81 35.69
C ASP A 199 -0.74 7.45 34.55
N GLU A 200 -0.03 6.61 33.80
CA GLU A 200 0.57 7.03 32.54
C GLU A 200 -0.56 7.49 31.64
N ALA A 201 -0.59 8.79 31.33
CA ALA A 201 -1.50 9.33 30.33
C ALA A 201 -1.24 8.55 29.03
N THR A 202 -2.24 7.81 28.54
CA THR A 202 -2.11 7.01 27.31
C THR A 202 -1.96 7.94 26.12
N VAL A 203 -0.72 8.27 25.76
CA VAL A 203 -0.40 9.06 24.57
C VAL A 203 -0.36 8.12 23.37
N LEU A 204 -1.24 8.37 22.40
CA LEU A 204 -1.28 7.63 21.14
C LEU A 204 -0.47 8.35 20.07
N VAL A 205 0.34 7.59 19.34
CA VAL A 205 1.01 8.08 18.13
C VAL A 205 -0.07 8.43 17.09
N PRO A 206 0.04 9.58 16.38
CA PRO A 206 -0.88 9.93 15.32
C PRO A 206 -1.02 8.82 14.28
N PRO A 207 -2.26 8.39 13.96
CA PRO A 207 -2.46 7.31 12.99
C PRO A 207 -2.04 7.70 11.57
N ILE A 208 -1.56 6.73 10.80
CA ILE A 208 -1.27 6.92 9.37
C ILE A 208 -2.59 7.02 8.62
N LYS A 209 -2.83 8.17 7.99
CA LYS A 209 -3.92 8.36 7.05
C LYS A 209 -3.46 7.98 5.65
N MET A 210 -4.03 6.92 5.10
CA MET A 210 -3.75 6.49 3.72
C MET A 210 -4.69 7.17 2.74
N THR A 211 -4.13 7.67 1.64
CA THR A 211 -4.91 8.03 0.45
C THR A 211 -5.41 6.78 -0.27
N LEU A 212 -6.35 6.93 -1.20
CA LEU A 212 -6.83 5.82 -2.04
C LEU A 212 -5.67 5.13 -2.78
N GLU A 213 -4.74 5.91 -3.32
CA GLU A 213 -3.61 5.38 -4.08
C GLU A 213 -2.63 4.59 -3.19
N GLN A 214 -2.38 5.10 -1.98
CA GLN A 214 -1.56 4.41 -0.97
C GLN A 214 -2.26 3.13 -0.50
N ALA A 215 -3.58 3.15 -0.30
CA ALA A 215 -4.33 1.97 0.11
C ALA A 215 -4.31 0.88 -0.99
N LEU A 216 -4.52 1.25 -2.26
CA LEU A 216 -4.46 0.33 -3.40
C LEU A 216 -3.06 -0.25 -3.63
N GLU A 217 -2.03 0.47 -3.25
CA GLU A 217 -0.64 0.00 -3.24
C GLU A 217 -0.35 -0.93 -2.07
N PHE A 218 -0.91 -0.62 -0.89
CA PHE A 218 -0.63 -1.33 0.35
C PHE A 218 -1.23 -2.72 0.41
N ILE A 219 -2.38 -2.94 -0.24
CA ILE A 219 -3.10 -4.21 -0.16
C ILE A 219 -2.41 -5.35 -0.90
N ASP A 220 -2.44 -6.53 -0.29
CA ASP A 220 -2.06 -7.79 -0.93
C ASP A 220 -3.25 -8.49 -1.62
N ASP A 221 -2.99 -9.63 -2.26
CA ASP A 221 -3.98 -10.36 -3.06
C ASP A 221 -5.16 -10.92 -2.24
N ASP A 222 -4.96 -11.13 -0.94
CA ASP A 222 -5.99 -11.55 0.01
C ASP A 222 -6.66 -10.37 0.73
N GLU A 223 -6.44 -9.14 0.26
CA GLU A 223 -6.93 -7.89 0.85
C GLU A 223 -7.76 -7.08 -0.15
N LEU A 224 -8.62 -6.20 0.38
CA LEU A 224 -9.48 -5.31 -0.37
C LEU A 224 -9.46 -3.91 0.26
N VAL A 225 -9.53 -2.88 -0.58
CA VAL A 225 -9.81 -1.51 -0.17
C VAL A 225 -11.31 -1.28 -0.26
N GLU A 226 -11.94 -1.04 0.87
CA GLU A 226 -13.33 -0.60 0.96
C GLU A 226 -13.37 0.93 0.82
N VAL A 227 -14.06 1.40 -0.21
CA VAL A 227 -14.17 2.81 -0.55
C VAL A 227 -15.61 3.24 -0.39
N THR A 228 -15.81 4.25 0.45
CA THR A 228 -17.10 4.92 0.68
C THR A 228 -16.92 6.43 0.49
N PRO A 229 -18.02 7.19 0.32
CA PRO A 229 -17.94 8.64 0.09
C PRO A 229 -17.16 9.42 1.15
N THR A 230 -17.12 8.90 2.38
CA THR A 230 -16.49 9.57 3.54
C THR A 230 -15.26 8.84 4.07
N SER A 231 -15.07 7.56 3.73
CA SER A 231 -14.05 6.71 4.36
C SER A 231 -13.37 5.78 3.36
N ILE A 232 -12.07 5.58 3.56
CA ILE A 232 -11.28 4.54 2.90
C ILE A 232 -10.81 3.59 4.00
N ARG A 233 -11.18 2.32 3.87
CA ARG A 233 -10.86 1.27 4.83
C ARG A 233 -10.16 0.13 4.11
N ILE A 234 -9.36 -0.62 4.85
CA ILE A 234 -8.63 -1.78 4.33
C ILE A 234 -9.11 -3.00 5.12
N ARG A 235 -9.36 -4.11 4.43
CA ARG A 235 -9.82 -5.36 5.05
C ARG A 235 -9.22 -6.57 4.37
N LYS A 236 -9.21 -7.69 5.08
CA LYS A 236 -8.99 -8.99 4.46
C LYS A 236 -10.22 -9.39 3.64
N ARG A 237 -9.99 -10.15 2.58
CA ARG A 237 -11.03 -10.78 1.75
C ARG A 237 -11.87 -11.70 2.62
N HIS A 238 -11.22 -12.52 3.43
CA HIS A 238 -11.83 -13.35 4.48
C HIS A 238 -11.79 -12.63 5.83
N LEU A 239 -12.97 -12.30 6.35
CA LEU A 239 -13.11 -11.49 7.56
C LEU A 239 -12.69 -12.25 8.83
N THR A 240 -13.11 -13.51 8.96
CA THR A 240 -12.81 -14.30 10.14
C THR A 240 -11.42 -14.93 10.06
N GLU A 241 -10.78 -15.11 11.22
CA GLU A 241 -9.47 -15.78 11.28
C GLU A 241 -9.55 -17.24 10.83
N ASN A 242 -10.67 -17.91 11.13
CA ASN A 242 -10.89 -19.29 10.73
C ASN A 242 -10.96 -19.45 9.22
N ASP A 243 -11.66 -18.53 8.53
CA ASP A 243 -11.76 -18.57 7.06
C ASP A 243 -10.43 -18.28 6.40
N ARG A 244 -9.60 -17.36 6.95
CA ARG A 244 -8.23 -17.13 6.48
C ARG A 244 -7.37 -18.39 6.59
N LYS A 245 -7.42 -19.07 7.74
CA LYS A 245 -6.68 -20.33 7.95
C LYS A 245 -7.15 -21.44 7.01
N ARG A 246 -8.44 -21.51 6.70
CA ARG A 246 -8.99 -22.47 5.71
C ARG A 246 -8.51 -22.15 4.30
N ALA A 247 -8.57 -20.89 3.88
CA ALA A 247 -8.10 -20.45 2.56
C ALA A 247 -6.59 -20.74 2.37
N MET A 248 -5.77 -20.49 3.39
CA MET A 248 -4.34 -20.81 3.36
C MET A 248 -4.04 -22.32 3.25
N ARG A 249 -4.95 -23.18 3.74
CA ARG A 249 -4.79 -24.64 3.63
C ARG A 249 -5.20 -25.15 2.26
N GLY A 250 -6.29 -24.62 1.69
CA GLY A 250 -6.77 -25.01 0.36
C GLY A 250 -5.85 -24.57 -0.78
N ALA A 251 -5.18 -23.42 -0.67
CA ALA A 251 -4.24 -22.93 -1.68
C ALA A 251 -2.92 -23.74 -1.80
N LYS A 252 -2.70 -24.75 -0.95
CA LYS A 252 -1.53 -25.63 -1.00
C LYS A 252 -1.76 -26.90 -1.84
N GLU A 253 -2.98 -27.15 -2.29
CA GLU A 253 -3.38 -28.38 -3.01
C GLU A 253 -3.58 -28.18 -4.52
N GLU A 254 -3.28 -26.98 -5.05
CA GLU A 254 -3.23 -26.65 -6.50
C GLU A 254 -1.84 -26.17 -6.90
#